data_AF-A0A9P8JX56-F1
#
_entry.id   AF-A0A9P8JX56-F1
#
_cell.length_a   1.000
_cell.length_b   1.000
_cell.length_c   1.000
_cell.angle_alpha   90.00
_cell.angle_beta   90.00
_cell.angle_gamma   90.00
#
_symmetry.space_group_name_H-M   'P 1'
#
loop_
_entity.id
_entity.type
_entity.pdbx_description
1 polymer ?
#
loop_
_entity_poly.entity_id
_entity_poly.type
_entity_poly.pdbx_seq_one_letter_code
_entity_poly.pdbx_strand_id
1 'polypeptide(L)'
;YVHGDSDRAFLVAIFGIQPDTFAPFASKVLGKQLGATDIKALEAAAQDVKVRHAVLKELDKIGKKNKFNSYEKVRNVRLMVEPFTVDNELLTPTLKLKRPQTAKKYRAALDEMYTEAEAQSSARAKL
;
A
#
# COMPACT_ATOMS: atom_id res chain seq x y z
N TYR A 1 1.60 -6.17 -3.95
CA TYR A 1 1.80 -7.36 -3.11
C TYR A 1 0.87 -7.28 -1.92
N VAL A 2 0.01 -8.27 -1.71
CA VAL A 2 -0.84 -8.35 -0.51
C VAL A 2 -0.27 -9.45 0.38
N HIS A 3 -0.13 -9.14 1.66
CA HIS A 3 0.41 -10.03 2.66
C HIS A 3 -0.62 -10.27 3.75
N GLY A 4 -0.76 -11.53 4.13
CA GLY A 4 -1.52 -12.00 5.28
C GLY A 4 -0.60 -12.83 6.15
N ASP A 5 -0.49 -12.45 7.41
CA ASP A 5 0.23 -13.22 8.43
C ASP A 5 -0.80 -14.02 9.24
N SER A 6 -0.49 -15.27 9.57
CA SER A 6 -1.43 -16.19 10.24
C SER A 6 -1.84 -15.69 11.61
N ASP A 7 -0.97 -14.92 12.27
CA ASP A 7 -1.21 -14.36 13.61
C ASP A 7 -2.02 -13.06 13.56
N ARG A 8 -2.39 -12.56 12.37
CA ARG A 8 -3.06 -11.26 12.19
C ARG A 8 -4.40 -11.43 11.49
N ALA A 9 -5.45 -10.84 12.07
CA ALA A 9 -6.83 -10.96 11.57
C ALA A 9 -7.14 -10.06 10.34
N PHE A 10 -6.13 -9.54 9.64
CA PHE A 10 -6.31 -8.62 8.52
C PHE A 10 -5.13 -8.61 7.56
N LEU A 11 -5.33 -8.01 6.39
CA LEU A 11 -4.32 -7.94 5.34
C LEU A 11 -3.64 -6.57 5.28
N VAL A 12 -2.38 -6.58 4.87
CA VAL A 12 -1.58 -5.40 4.57
C VAL A 12 -1.06 -5.49 3.13
N ALA A 13 -0.85 -4.36 2.46
CA ALA A 13 -0.40 -4.39 1.07
C ALA A 13 0.65 -3.34 0.72
N ILE A 14 1.59 -3.75 -0.13
CA ILE A 14 2.59 -2.88 -0.75
C ILE A 14 2.22 -2.69 -2.22
N PHE A 15 2.09 -1.44 -2.64
CA PHE A 15 1.76 -1.06 -4.01
C PHE A 15 2.91 -0.30 -4.65
N GLY A 16 3.16 -0.63 -5.92
CA GLY A 16 3.95 0.21 -6.81
C GLY A 16 3.07 1.31 -7.39
N ILE A 17 3.52 2.56 -7.31
CA ILE A 17 2.82 3.69 -7.93
C ILE A 17 3.33 3.88 -9.35
N GLN A 18 2.41 4.13 -10.27
CA GLN A 18 2.75 4.51 -11.64
C GLN A 18 2.69 6.05 -11.72
N PRO A 19 3.80 6.74 -11.99
CA PRO A 19 3.87 8.21 -11.92
C PRO A 19 2.75 8.92 -12.68
N ASP A 20 2.44 8.46 -13.90
CA ASP A 20 1.44 9.06 -14.78
C ASP A 20 0.03 9.07 -14.19
N THR A 21 -0.35 8.01 -13.48
CA THR A 21 -1.70 7.88 -12.89
C THR A 21 -1.74 8.35 -11.45
N PHE A 22 -0.62 8.23 -10.74
CA PHE A 22 -0.53 8.61 -9.34
C PHE A 22 -0.40 10.12 -9.17
N ALA A 23 0.30 10.83 -10.06
CA ALA A 23 0.44 12.29 -10.01
C ALA A 23 -0.91 13.03 -9.95
N PRO A 24 -1.89 12.80 -10.85
CA PRO A 24 -3.20 13.46 -10.77
C PRO A 24 -4.02 13.00 -9.56
N PHE A 25 -3.90 11.74 -9.15
CA PHE A 25 -4.58 11.20 -7.97
C PHE A 25 -4.08 11.88 -6.69
N ALA A 26 -2.76 11.89 -6.47
CA ALA A 26 -2.12 12.53 -5.33
C ALA A 26 -2.36 14.04 -5.34
N SER A 27 -2.35 14.67 -6.53
CA SER A 27 -2.65 16.09 -6.66
C SER A 27 -4.06 16.44 -6.19
N LYS A 28 -5.04 15.62 -6.55
CA LYS A 28 -6.43 15.76 -6.10
C LYS A 28 -6.59 15.57 -4.59
N VAL A 29 -5.84 14.64 -4.00
CA VAL A 29 -5.92 14.34 -2.56
C VAL A 29 -5.20 15.38 -1.72
N LEU A 30 -4.04 15.85 -2.17
CA LEU A 30 -3.18 16.80 -1.43
C LEU A 30 -3.47 18.26 -1.76
N GLY A 31 -4.21 18.54 -2.84
CA GLY A 31 -4.48 19.92 -3.30
C GLY A 31 -3.23 20.62 -3.86
N LYS A 32 -2.21 19.86 -4.28
CA LYS A 32 -0.95 20.36 -4.84
C LYS A 32 -0.78 19.83 -6.26
N GLN A 33 -0.32 20.64 -7.20
CA GLN A 33 0.05 20.15 -8.54
C GLN A 33 1.35 19.34 -8.43
N LEU A 34 1.27 18.02 -8.69
CA LEU A 34 2.43 17.14 -8.77
C LEU A 34 2.65 16.76 -10.24
N GLY A 35 3.88 16.97 -10.74
CA GLY A 35 4.29 16.50 -12.05
C GLY A 35 4.61 15.01 -12.04
N ALA A 36 4.28 14.29 -13.13
CA ALA A 36 4.65 12.88 -13.30
C ALA A 36 6.17 12.66 -13.35
N THR A 37 6.95 13.71 -13.65
CA THR A 37 8.40 13.70 -13.72
C THR A 37 9.09 13.84 -12.35
N ASP A 38 8.37 14.28 -11.31
CA ASP A 38 8.94 14.56 -10.00
C ASP A 38 8.88 13.34 -9.07
N ILE A 39 9.75 12.36 -9.30
CA ILE A 39 9.80 11.09 -8.54
C ILE A 39 9.84 11.34 -7.02
N LYS A 40 10.70 12.26 -6.55
CA LYS A 40 10.81 12.59 -5.12
C LYS A 40 9.51 13.17 -4.53
N ALA A 41 8.80 13.98 -5.31
CA ALA A 41 7.54 14.57 -4.86
C ALA A 41 6.43 13.49 -4.81
N LEU A 42 6.44 12.55 -5.75
CA LEU A 42 5.54 11.40 -5.76
C LEU A 42 5.83 10.45 -4.59
N GLU A 43 7.10 10.19 -4.26
CA GLU A 43 7.48 9.41 -3.07
C GLU A 43 7.00 10.08 -1.78
N ALA A 44 7.21 11.39 -1.64
CA ALA A 44 6.72 12.13 -0.47
C ALA A 44 5.19 12.06 -0.37
N ALA A 45 4.49 12.22 -1.49
CA ALA A 45 3.04 12.09 -1.55
C ALA A 45 2.57 10.66 -1.23
N ALA A 46 3.30 9.65 -1.67
CA ALA A 46 3.03 8.24 -1.39
C ALA A 46 3.16 7.87 0.09
N GLN A 47 4.05 8.54 0.82
CA GLN A 47 4.21 8.36 2.27
C GLN A 47 3.17 9.13 3.09
N ASP A 48 2.52 10.15 2.51
CA ASP A 48 1.50 10.95 3.19
C ASP A 48 0.30 10.09 3.61
N VAL A 49 -0.11 10.24 4.88
CA VAL A 49 -1.23 9.51 5.48
C VAL A 49 -2.55 9.79 4.74
N LYS A 50 -2.75 11.00 4.21
CA LYS A 50 -3.96 11.37 3.47
C LYS A 50 -4.08 10.57 2.18
N VAL A 51 -2.98 10.40 1.46
CA VAL A 51 -2.94 9.65 0.20
C VAL A 51 -3.11 8.16 0.47
N ARG A 52 -2.44 7.62 1.49
CA ARG A 52 -2.65 6.23 1.94
C ARG A 52 -4.10 5.95 2.31
N HIS A 53 -4.75 6.85 3.05
CA HIS A 53 -6.17 6.73 3.38
C HIS A 53 -7.08 6.84 2.15
N ALA A 54 -6.76 7.72 1.19
CA ALA A 54 -7.52 7.82 -0.05
C ALA A 54 -7.47 6.50 -0.85
N VAL A 55 -6.29 5.88 -0.94
CA VAL A 55 -6.13 4.56 -1.57
C VAL A 55 -6.90 3.48 -0.81
N LEU A 56 -6.80 3.43 0.52
CA LEU A 56 -7.56 2.48 1.34
C LEU A 56 -9.08 2.64 1.14
N LYS A 57 -9.57 3.87 1.00
CA LYS A 57 -10.99 4.15 0.76
C LYS A 57 -11.45 3.62 -0.59
N GLU A 58 -10.64 3.78 -1.64
CA GLU A 58 -10.92 3.18 -2.94
C GLU A 58 -10.89 1.65 -2.88
N LEU A 59 -9.93 1.06 -2.16
CA LEU A 59 -9.88 -0.39 -1.94
C LEU A 59 -11.12 -0.90 -1.19
N ASP A 60 -11.58 -0.22 -0.14
CA ASP A 60 -12.80 -0.61 0.58
C ASP A 60 -14.05 -0.46 -0.29
N LYS A 61 -14.11 0.57 -1.15
CA LYS A 61 -15.20 0.73 -2.12
C LYS A 61 -15.25 -0.41 -3.12
N ILE A 62 -14.10 -0.82 -3.66
CA ILE A 62 -13.97 -1.97 -4.56
C ILE A 62 -14.34 -3.26 -3.82
N GLY A 63 -13.81 -3.45 -2.60
CA GLY A 63 -14.12 -4.61 -1.77
C GLY A 63 -15.61 -4.73 -1.46
N LYS A 64 -16.28 -3.63 -1.11
CA LYS A 64 -17.74 -3.59 -0.92
C LYS A 64 -18.51 -3.94 -2.19
N LYS A 65 -18.11 -3.37 -3.32
CA LYS A 65 -18.74 -3.64 -4.63
C LYS A 65 -18.64 -5.13 -5.00
N ASN A 66 -17.51 -5.76 -4.69
CA ASN A 66 -17.26 -7.17 -4.95
C ASN A 66 -17.65 -8.10 -3.77
N LYS A 67 -18.33 -7.58 -2.74
CA LYS A 67 -18.79 -8.33 -1.56
C LYS A 67 -17.68 -9.09 -0.82
N PHE A 68 -16.49 -8.50 -0.73
CA PHE A 68 -15.38 -9.05 0.03
C PHE A 68 -15.72 -9.13 1.52
N ASN A 69 -15.34 -10.24 2.13
CA ASN A 69 -15.43 -10.42 3.57
C ASN A 69 -14.47 -9.48 4.29
N SER A 70 -14.73 -9.23 5.58
CA SER A 70 -13.93 -8.31 6.39
C SER A 70 -12.45 -8.69 6.46
N TYR A 71 -12.14 -9.98 6.43
CA TYR A 71 -10.77 -10.52 6.48
C TYR A 71 -10.03 -10.42 5.13
N GLU A 72 -10.74 -10.23 4.01
CA GLU A 72 -10.13 -10.03 2.67
C GLU A 72 -9.77 -8.57 2.41
N LYS A 73 -10.19 -7.66 3.30
CA LYS A 73 -9.95 -6.23 3.16
C LYS A 73 -8.59 -5.85 3.72
N VAL A 74 -7.88 -5.05 2.93
CA VAL A 74 -6.60 -4.46 3.32
C VAL A 74 -6.85 -3.33 4.31
N ARG A 75 -6.16 -3.35 5.46
CA ARG A 75 -6.28 -2.30 6.49
C ARG A 75 -5.20 -1.24 6.41
N ASN A 76 -4.03 -1.58 5.88
CA ASN A 76 -2.93 -0.63 5.72
C ASN A 76 -2.20 -0.86 4.40
N VAL A 77 -1.72 0.23 3.80
CA VAL A 77 -1.00 0.23 2.52
C VAL A 77 0.27 1.05 2.59
N ARG A 78 1.33 0.55 1.95
CA ARG A 78 2.54 1.32 1.63
C ARG A 78 2.64 1.49 0.13
N LEU A 79 2.87 2.72 -0.29
CA LEU A 79 2.98 3.12 -1.68
C LEU A 79 4.46 3.44 -1.96
N MET A 80 5.03 2.91 -3.03
CA MET A 80 6.44 3.08 -3.40
C MET A 80 6.55 3.24 -4.92
N VAL A 81 7.51 4.01 -5.43
CA VAL A 81 7.62 4.28 -6.88
C VAL A 81 7.92 3.00 -7.67
N GLU A 82 8.84 2.16 -7.20
CA GLU A 82 9.10 0.86 -7.82
C GLU A 82 9.52 -0.19 -6.77
N PRO A 83 8.56 -0.76 -6.01
CA PRO A 83 8.89 -1.71 -4.97
C PRO A 83 9.33 -3.07 -5.52
N PHE A 84 8.93 -3.43 -6.74
CA PHE A 84 9.23 -4.74 -7.33
C PHE A 84 10.00 -4.53 -8.63
N THR A 85 11.30 -4.78 -8.60
CA THR A 85 12.17 -4.71 -9.78
C THR A 85 12.91 -6.02 -9.95
N VAL A 86 13.42 -6.26 -11.18
CA VAL A 86 14.27 -7.42 -11.47
C VAL A 86 15.62 -7.26 -10.78
N ASP A 87 16.16 -6.04 -10.69
CA ASP A 87 17.42 -5.72 -10.00
C ASP A 87 17.36 -6.02 -8.49
N ASN A 88 16.17 -5.86 -7.90
CA ASN A 88 15.93 -6.19 -6.51
C ASN A 88 15.61 -7.68 -6.28
N GLU A 89 15.77 -8.51 -7.33
CA GLU A 89 15.46 -9.94 -7.41
C GLU A 89 14.01 -10.32 -7.10
N LEU A 90 13.13 -9.35 -6.82
CA LEU A 90 11.75 -9.59 -6.41
C LEU A 90 10.85 -10.00 -7.57
N LEU A 91 11.25 -9.71 -8.80
CA LEU A 91 10.59 -10.15 -10.02
C LEU A 91 11.39 -11.27 -10.70
N THR A 92 10.70 -12.25 -11.27
CA THR A 92 11.30 -13.14 -12.26
C THR A 92 11.55 -12.38 -13.56
N PRO A 93 12.39 -12.91 -14.48
CA PRO A 93 12.52 -12.36 -15.82
C PRO A 93 11.19 -12.28 -16.60
N THR A 94 10.20 -13.09 -16.20
CA THR A 94 8.83 -13.08 -16.71
C THR A 94 7.89 -12.13 -15.93
N LEU A 95 8.44 -11.19 -15.16
CA LEU A 95 7.73 -10.19 -14.34
C LEU A 95 6.77 -10.79 -13.31
N LYS A 96 6.96 -12.06 -12.92
CA LYS A 96 6.19 -12.67 -11.83
C LYS A 96 6.84 -12.34 -10.48
N LEU A 97 6.01 -11.94 -9.52
CA LEU A 97 6.47 -11.60 -8.19
C LEU A 97 6.91 -12.85 -7.41
N LYS A 98 8.15 -12.83 -6.91
CA LYS A 98 8.67 -13.84 -5.98
C LYS A 98 8.20 -13.52 -4.56
N ARG A 99 7.01 -14.04 -4.22
CA ARG A 99 6.33 -13.76 -2.94
C ARG A 99 7.21 -14.00 -1.70
N PRO A 100 7.98 -15.10 -1.56
CA PRO A 100 8.81 -15.32 -0.38
C PRO A 100 9.95 -14.31 -0.23
N GLN A 101 10.56 -13.91 -1.35
CA GLN A 101 11.65 -12.92 -1.36
C GLN A 101 11.11 -11.52 -1.05
N THR A 102 9.93 -11.20 -1.59
CA THR A 102 9.23 -9.94 -1.30
C THR A 102 8.88 -9.83 0.18
N ALA A 103 8.35 -10.91 0.77
CA ALA A 103 8.05 -10.96 2.21
C ALA A 103 9.30 -10.75 3.07
N LYS A 104 10.42 -11.38 2.70
CA LYS A 104 11.70 -11.22 3.42
C LYS A 104 12.23 -9.80 3.33
N LYS A 105 12.27 -9.22 2.13
CA LYS A 105 12.81 -7.86 1.92
C LYS A 105 11.99 -6.78 2.63
N TYR A 106 10.67 -6.94 2.62
CA TYR A 106 9.76 -5.96 3.22
C TYR A 106 9.25 -6.36 4.61
N ARG A 107 9.83 -7.37 5.27
CA ARG A 107 9.35 -7.87 6.57
C ARG A 107 9.17 -6.74 7.59
N ALA A 108 10.19 -5.90 7.75
CA ALA A 108 10.14 -4.75 8.66
C ALA A 108 8.99 -3.78 8.34
N ALA A 109 8.81 -3.44 7.07
CA ALA A 109 7.73 -2.55 6.65
C ALA A 109 6.34 -3.18 6.84
N LEU A 110 6.21 -4.49 6.60
CA LEU A 110 4.97 -5.23 6.83
C LEU A 110 4.61 -5.27 8.32
N ASP A 111 5.60 -5.54 9.17
CA ASP A 111 5.42 -5.60 10.63
C ASP A 111 5.07 -4.22 11.21
N GLU A 112 5.69 -3.14 10.71
CA GLU A 112 5.32 -1.76 11.03
C GLU A 112 3.87 -1.46 10.61
N MET A 113 3.48 -1.85 9.40
CA MET A 113 2.11 -1.65 8.92
C MET A 113 1.06 -2.40 9.76
N TYR A 114 1.38 -3.62 10.21
CA TYR A 114 0.52 -4.38 11.12
C TYR A 114 0.38 -3.67 12.46
N THR A 115 1.50 -3.22 13.03
CA THR A 115 1.52 -2.51 14.32
C THR A 115 0.74 -1.19 14.24
N GLU A 116 0.94 -0.40 13.19
CA GLU A 116 0.19 0.83 12.93
C GLU A 116 -1.32 0.57 12.83
N ALA A 117 -1.71 -0.48 12.10
CA ALA A 117 -3.13 -0.82 11.90
C ALA A 117 -3.79 -1.32 13.20
N GLU A 118 -3.06 -2.09 14.02
CA GLU A 118 -3.53 -2.52 15.34
C GLU A 118 -3.70 -1.32 16.28
N ALA A 119 -2.72 -0.41 16.33
CA ALA A 119 -2.79 0.82 17.10
C ALA A 119 -4.01 1.68 16.70
N GLN A 120 -4.25 1.86 15.39
CA GLN A 120 -5.43 2.58 14.90
C GLN A 120 -6.75 1.88 15.24
N SER A 121 -6.78 0.53 15.19
CA SER A 121 -7.99 -0.23 15.52
C SER A 121 -8.33 -0.16 17.01
N SER A 122 -7.33 -0.21 17.89
CA SER A 122 -7.53 -0.10 19.34
C SER A 122 -7.93 1.32 19.77
N ALA A 123 -7.42 2.35 19.11
CA ALA A 123 -7.83 3.74 19.34
C ALA A 123 -9.31 3.97 18.97
N ARG A 124 -9.77 3.34 17.89
CA ARG A 124 -11.17 3.46 17.42
C ARG A 124 -12.17 2.64 18.26
N ALA A 125 -11.69 1.63 18.98
CA ALA A 125 -12.52 0.79 19.86
C ALA A 125 -12.69 1.40 21.28
N LYS A 126 -11.88 2.40 21.65
CA LYS A 126 -11.94 3.10 22.94
C LYS A 126 -12.74 4.42 22.90
N LEU A 127 -13.29 4.76 21.74
CA LEU A 127 -14.09 5.96 21.45
C LEU A 127 -15.54 5.56 21.23
#